data_AF-A0A0G1XNV8-F1
#
_entry.id   AF-A0A0G1XNV8-F1
#
_cell.length_a   1.000
_cell.length_b   1.000
_cell.length_c   1.000
_cell.angle_alpha   90.00
_cell.angle_beta   90.00
_cell.angle_gamma   90.00
#
_symmetry.space_group_name_H-M   'P 1'
#
loop_
_entity.id
_entity.type
_entity.pdbx_description
1 polymer ?
#
loop_
_entity_poly.entity_id
_entity_poly.type
_entity_poly.pdbx_seq_one_letter_code
_entity_poly.pdbx_strand_id
1 'polypeptide(L)'
;MFLLLVSCNQSGVAVNLSFKTTDPSKISVLSTMSENVIERLAYNLEQEIPDISVKSKGDRREFAVSLRNMESAEKLETALETPLNLVFAIEAPEEGEADIENEQYGKFNFTELNGSHISWVTAEDSNGKGRVVMSLTDGGKTIWQKILNDNSDKKVALFVRGGLVSMYTIKDEAIKDSIVISDIPSAELARVFADDVNVGTYVVFEVSL
;
A
#
# COMPACT_ATOMS: atom_id res chain seq x y z
N MET A 1 -43.63 -16.72 13.07
CA MET A 1 -42.80 -17.86 12.66
C MET A 1 -41.35 -17.40 12.75
N PHE A 2 -40.69 -17.73 13.86
CA PHE A 2 -39.28 -17.39 14.11
C PHE A 2 -38.41 -18.30 13.24
N LEU A 3 -37.77 -17.74 12.22
CA LEU A 3 -36.66 -18.39 11.54
C LEU A 3 -35.43 -18.24 12.45
N LEU A 4 -35.20 -19.26 13.27
CA LEU A 4 -33.88 -19.53 13.85
C LEU A 4 -32.95 -19.90 12.69
N LEU A 5 -32.28 -18.90 12.12
CA LEU A 5 -31.15 -19.13 11.23
C LEU A 5 -29.98 -19.59 12.08
N VAL A 6 -29.46 -20.74 11.71
CA VAL A 6 -28.34 -21.47 12.29
C VAL A 6 -27.15 -20.52 12.49
N SER A 7 -26.87 -20.18 13.75
CA SER A 7 -25.56 -19.68 14.16
C SER A 7 -24.61 -20.88 14.21
N CYS A 8 -23.62 -20.91 13.32
CA CYS A 8 -22.43 -21.74 13.46
C CYS A 8 -21.20 -20.97 12.96
N ASN A 9 -20.46 -20.41 13.93
CA ASN A 9 -19.03 -20.06 13.90
C ASN A 9 -18.46 -18.97 12.98
N GLN A 10 -19.24 -18.24 12.18
CA GLN A 10 -18.66 -17.09 11.47
C GLN A 10 -18.52 -15.88 12.40
N SER A 11 -17.28 -15.41 12.56
CA SER A 11 -16.98 -14.12 13.18
C SER A 11 -17.11 -13.03 12.12
N GLY A 12 -17.89 -11.99 12.39
CA GLY A 12 -18.05 -10.85 11.49
C GLY A 12 -17.15 -9.70 11.92
N VAL A 13 -16.52 -9.02 10.97
CA VAL A 13 -15.81 -7.76 11.21
C VAL A 13 -16.56 -6.64 10.51
N ALA A 14 -16.98 -5.62 11.25
CA ALA A 14 -17.54 -4.40 10.68
C ALA A 14 -16.43 -3.34 10.56
N VAL A 15 -16.18 -2.90 9.33
CA VAL A 15 -15.11 -1.97 8.96
C VAL A 15 -15.74 -0.68 8.43
N ASN A 16 -15.50 0.42 9.11
CA ASN A 16 -15.88 1.76 8.67
C ASN A 16 -14.67 2.48 8.06
N LEU A 17 -14.90 3.21 6.96
CA LEU A 17 -13.85 3.99 6.31
C LEU A 17 -13.96 5.48 6.63
N SER A 18 -12.83 6.07 6.98
CA SER A 18 -12.63 7.52 7.07
C SER A 18 -11.55 7.94 6.08
N PHE A 19 -11.81 8.95 5.23
CA PHE A 19 -10.90 9.38 4.18
C PHE A 19 -10.12 10.65 4.57
N LYS A 20 -8.81 10.66 4.32
CA LYS A 20 -7.92 11.82 4.52
C LYS A 20 -7.90 12.78 3.32
N THR A 21 -8.93 12.74 2.46
CA THR A 21 -9.08 13.60 1.30
C THR A 21 -10.54 14.03 1.16
N THR A 22 -10.75 15.22 0.61
CA THR A 22 -12.08 15.78 0.32
C THR A 22 -12.45 15.71 -1.16
N ASP A 23 -11.55 15.19 -2.01
CA ASP A 23 -11.79 15.04 -3.45
C ASP A 23 -12.79 13.90 -3.71
N PRO A 24 -14.02 14.19 -4.19
CA PRO A 24 -15.04 13.17 -4.39
C PRO A 24 -14.64 12.07 -5.39
N SER A 25 -13.83 12.43 -6.40
CA SER A 25 -13.34 11.47 -7.39
C SER A 25 -12.39 10.45 -6.76
N LYS A 26 -11.51 10.90 -5.86
CA LYS A 26 -10.62 10.03 -5.09
C LYS A 26 -11.38 9.19 -4.08
N ILE A 27 -12.36 9.75 -3.38
CA ILE A 27 -13.17 9.01 -2.39
C ILE A 27 -13.85 7.80 -3.04
N SER A 28 -14.45 7.97 -4.23
CA SER A 28 -15.09 6.87 -4.94
C SER A 28 -14.10 5.77 -5.33
N VAL A 29 -12.92 6.14 -5.82
CA VAL A 29 -11.87 5.18 -6.21
C VAL A 29 -11.29 4.49 -4.97
N LEU A 30 -10.98 5.24 -3.93
CA LEU A 30 -10.45 4.72 -2.66
C LEU A 30 -11.42 3.74 -2.01
N SER A 31 -12.73 3.97 -2.13
CA SER A 31 -13.73 3.03 -1.62
C SER A 31 -13.62 1.65 -2.29
N THR A 32 -13.42 1.60 -3.62
CA THR A 32 -13.21 0.36 -4.35
C THR A 32 -11.85 -0.26 -4.02
N MET A 33 -10.80 0.55 -3.93
CA MET A 33 -9.46 0.06 -3.54
C MET A 33 -9.47 -0.54 -2.13
N SER A 34 -10.20 0.07 -1.20
CA SER A 34 -10.35 -0.45 0.17
C SER A 34 -11.05 -1.79 0.20
N GLU A 35 -12.09 -2.00 -0.61
CA GLU A 35 -12.75 -3.29 -0.75
C GLU A 35 -11.75 -4.38 -1.20
N ASN A 36 -10.99 -4.09 -2.26
CA ASN A 36 -9.95 -5.00 -2.77
C ASN A 36 -8.87 -5.30 -1.71
N VAL A 37 -8.45 -4.30 -0.92
CA VAL A 37 -7.48 -4.47 0.16
C VAL A 37 -8.04 -5.37 1.26
N ILE A 38 -9.27 -5.11 1.71
CA ILE A 38 -9.95 -5.94 2.72
C ILE A 38 -10.09 -7.38 2.23
N GLU A 39 -10.54 -7.58 0.98
CA GLU A 39 -10.70 -8.90 0.38
C GLU A 39 -9.38 -9.67 0.34
N ARG A 40 -8.30 -9.06 -0.15
CA ARG A 40 -6.97 -9.70 -0.19
C ARG A 40 -6.45 -10.05 1.19
N LEU A 41 -6.61 -9.17 2.18
CA LEU A 41 -6.14 -9.42 3.53
C LEU A 41 -6.91 -10.59 4.16
N ALA A 42 -8.24 -10.60 4.04
CA ALA A 42 -9.07 -11.69 4.52
C ALA A 42 -8.76 -13.01 3.80
N TYR A 43 -8.61 -12.98 2.46
CA TYR A 43 -8.19 -14.14 1.67
C TYR A 43 -6.82 -14.67 2.13
N ASN A 44 -5.85 -13.80 2.40
CA ASN A 44 -4.52 -14.23 2.85
C ASN A 44 -4.57 -14.93 4.22
N LEU A 45 -5.51 -14.54 5.09
CA LEU A 45 -5.68 -15.14 6.41
C LEU A 45 -6.34 -16.51 6.35
N GLU A 46 -7.36 -16.70 5.51
CA GLU A 46 -8.19 -17.91 5.50
C GLU A 46 -8.01 -18.81 4.27
N GLN A 47 -7.30 -18.32 3.25
CA GLN A 47 -7.11 -18.96 1.94
C GLN A 47 -8.45 -19.30 1.24
N GLU A 48 -9.46 -18.46 1.47
CA GLU A 48 -10.81 -18.55 0.91
C GLU A 48 -11.32 -17.14 0.57
N ILE A 49 -12.15 -17.04 -0.47
CA ILE A 49 -12.77 -15.77 -0.83
C ILE A 49 -13.76 -15.37 0.28
N PRO A 50 -13.54 -14.23 0.97
CA PRO A 50 -14.42 -13.81 2.06
C PRO A 50 -15.79 -13.39 1.52
N ASP A 51 -16.83 -13.62 2.31
CA ASP A 51 -18.14 -12.99 2.05
C ASP A 51 -18.12 -11.56 2.61
N ILE A 52 -18.09 -10.58 1.71
CA ILE A 52 -18.06 -9.15 2.03
C ILE A 52 -19.40 -8.54 1.61
N SER A 53 -20.12 -7.98 2.58
CA SER A 53 -21.32 -7.19 2.31
C SER A 53 -21.04 -5.71 2.54
N VAL A 54 -21.43 -4.88 1.57
CA VAL A 54 -21.21 -3.43 1.61
C VAL A 54 -22.52 -2.73 1.91
N LYS A 55 -22.55 -1.97 3.02
CA LYS A 55 -23.64 -1.04 3.33
C LYS A 55 -23.14 0.38 3.08
N SER A 56 -23.84 1.10 2.21
CA SER A 56 -23.59 2.52 1.96
C SER A 56 -24.63 3.36 2.69
N LYS A 57 -24.20 4.31 3.51
CA LYS A 57 -25.08 5.29 4.17
C LYS A 57 -24.53 6.70 3.96
N GLY A 58 -25.00 7.36 2.90
CA GLY A 58 -24.46 8.66 2.48
C GLY A 58 -23.00 8.49 2.04
N ASP A 59 -22.11 9.31 2.61
CA ASP A 59 -20.67 9.29 2.29
C ASP A 59 -19.87 8.24 3.09
N ARG A 60 -20.52 7.48 3.96
CA ARG A 60 -19.89 6.41 4.75
C ARG A 60 -20.16 5.05 4.11
N ARG A 61 -19.09 4.29 3.91
CA ARG A 61 -19.15 2.86 3.57
C ARG A 61 -18.77 2.04 4.78
N GLU A 62 -19.62 1.06 5.07
CA GLU A 62 -19.41 0.04 6.08
C GLU A 62 -19.29 -1.30 5.34
N PHE A 63 -18.19 -2.01 5.59
CA PHE A 63 -17.96 -3.36 5.08
C PHE A 63 -18.17 -4.33 6.23
N ALA A 64 -19.05 -5.32 6.04
CA ALA A 64 -19.15 -6.46 6.93
C ALA A 64 -18.46 -7.66 6.27
N VAL A 65 -17.39 -8.13 6.89
CA VAL A 65 -16.53 -9.22 6.42
C VAL A 65 -16.79 -10.46 7.27
N SER A 66 -17.25 -11.54 6.66
CA SER A 66 -17.46 -12.82 7.34
C SER A 66 -16.17 -13.65 7.31
N LEU A 67 -15.67 -14.05 8.48
CA LEU A 67 -14.49 -14.88 8.67
C LEU A 67 -14.83 -16.15 9.47
N ARG A 68 -14.03 -17.20 9.33
CA ARG A 68 -14.27 -18.51 9.95
C ARG A 68 -14.04 -18.56 11.46
N ASN A 69 -13.20 -17.67 11.99
CA ASN A 69 -12.87 -17.66 13.41
C ASN A 69 -12.44 -16.27 13.90
N MET A 70 -12.44 -16.08 15.23
CA MET A 70 -12.08 -14.81 15.86
C MET A 70 -10.59 -14.45 15.70
N GLU A 71 -9.69 -15.42 15.63
CA GLU A 71 -8.26 -15.16 15.44
C GLU A 71 -7.98 -14.51 14.08
N SER A 72 -8.65 -14.96 13.01
CA SER A 72 -8.61 -14.29 11.70
C SER A 72 -9.17 -12.87 11.78
N ALA A 73 -10.23 -12.65 12.56
CA ALA A 73 -10.87 -11.35 12.72
C ALA A 73 -9.95 -10.34 13.41
N GLU A 74 -9.32 -10.73 14.52
CA GLU A 74 -8.32 -9.92 15.24
C GLU A 74 -7.08 -9.63 14.37
N LYS A 75 -6.65 -10.60 13.56
CA LYS A 75 -5.54 -10.42 12.60
C LYS A 75 -5.91 -9.46 11.48
N LEU A 76 -7.14 -9.52 10.96
CA LEU A 76 -7.62 -8.59 9.94
C LEU A 76 -7.71 -7.17 10.50
N GLU A 77 -8.28 -7.01 11.71
CA GLU A 77 -8.32 -5.74 12.45
C GLU A 77 -6.90 -5.16 12.55
N THR A 78 -5.97 -5.93 13.12
CA THR A 78 -4.56 -5.50 13.27
C THR A 78 -3.94 -5.10 11.93
N ALA A 79 -4.19 -5.86 10.86
CA ALA A 79 -3.62 -5.59 9.54
C ALA A 79 -4.17 -4.33 8.88
N LEU A 80 -5.45 -4.01 9.12
CA LEU A 80 -6.12 -2.81 8.61
C LEU A 80 -5.72 -1.56 9.41
N GLU A 81 -5.52 -1.69 10.72
CA GLU A 81 -5.10 -0.58 11.57
C GLU A 81 -3.60 -0.25 11.44
N THR A 82 -2.78 -1.23 11.05
CA THR A 82 -1.34 -1.04 10.89
C THR A 82 -1.04 -0.03 9.78
N PRO A 83 -0.43 1.14 10.09
CA PRO A 83 -0.11 2.14 9.09
C PRO A 83 0.81 1.60 8.00
N LEU A 84 0.62 2.08 6.77
CA LEU A 84 1.55 1.79 5.68
C LEU A 84 2.92 2.40 6.00
N ASN A 85 3.93 1.55 6.14
CA ASN A 85 5.32 1.98 6.20
C ASN A 85 5.94 1.89 4.82
N LEU A 86 6.16 3.03 4.17
CA LEU A 86 6.80 3.15 2.86
C LEU A 86 8.03 4.05 3.00
N VAL A 87 9.21 3.52 2.69
CA VAL A 87 10.50 4.20 2.89
C VAL A 87 11.36 4.06 1.64
N PHE A 88 12.00 5.14 1.24
CA PHE A 88 13.05 5.12 0.23
C PHE A 88 14.40 5.12 0.90
N ALA A 89 15.31 4.29 0.41
CA ALA A 89 16.67 4.17 0.92
C ALA A 89 17.68 4.29 -0.23
N ILE A 90 18.87 4.79 0.07
CA ILE A 90 19.98 4.93 -0.87
C ILE A 90 21.10 4.00 -0.45
N GLU A 91 21.80 3.44 -1.44
CA GLU A 91 23.00 2.64 -1.25
C GLU A 91 23.97 3.33 -0.29
N ALA A 92 24.27 2.63 0.79
CA ALA A 92 25.23 3.06 1.78
C ALA A 92 26.66 2.77 1.30
N PRO A 93 27.66 3.53 1.74
CA PRO A 93 29.07 3.19 1.48
C PRO A 93 29.43 1.81 2.06
N GLU A 94 30.39 1.13 1.44
CA GLU A 94 30.82 -0.22 1.86
C GLU A 94 31.28 -0.25 3.33
N GLU A 95 32.04 0.78 3.72
CA GLU A 95 32.48 1.05 5.08
C GLU A 95 31.55 2.09 5.73
N GLY A 96 30.78 1.64 6.72
CA GLY A 96 29.84 2.50 7.46
C GLY A 96 28.70 1.73 8.12
N GLU A 97 27.96 2.43 8.97
CA GLU A 97 26.68 1.97 9.51
C GLU A 97 25.61 2.06 8.41
N ALA A 98 24.71 1.07 8.40
CA ALA A 98 23.60 0.97 7.47
C ALA A 98 22.29 0.77 8.24
N ASP A 99 21.22 1.44 7.82
CA ASP A 99 19.89 1.22 8.39
C ASP A 99 19.34 -0.17 8.01
N ILE A 100 19.67 -0.64 6.80
CA ILE A 100 19.35 -1.98 6.32
C ILE A 100 20.59 -2.61 5.71
N GLU A 101 20.85 -3.85 6.11
CA GLU A 101 21.84 -4.72 5.48
C GLU A 101 21.14 -5.99 4.98
N ASN A 102 21.36 -6.31 3.71
CA ASN A 102 20.85 -7.52 3.09
C ASN A 102 21.95 -8.20 2.26
N GLU A 103 22.19 -9.47 2.52
CA GLU A 103 23.27 -10.24 1.87
C GLU A 103 23.15 -10.28 0.33
N GLN A 104 21.92 -10.20 -0.21
CA GLN A 104 21.66 -10.26 -1.64
C GLN A 104 21.69 -8.89 -2.32
N TYR A 105 21.27 -7.84 -1.62
CA TYR A 105 21.01 -6.52 -2.25
C TYR A 105 21.96 -5.41 -1.80
N GLY A 106 22.74 -5.63 -0.73
CA GLY A 106 23.70 -4.69 -0.19
C GLY A 106 23.19 -3.91 1.02
N LYS A 107 23.85 -2.78 1.29
CA LYS A 107 23.60 -1.90 2.43
C LYS A 107 22.86 -0.63 1.98
N PHE A 108 21.89 -0.19 2.77
CA PHE A 108 21.07 0.99 2.46
C PHE A 108 20.85 1.86 3.70
N ASN A 109 20.82 3.17 3.47
CA ASN A 109 20.43 4.18 4.45
C ASN A 109 19.10 4.82 4.06
N PHE A 110 18.19 4.94 5.02
CA PHE A 110 16.91 5.58 4.83
C PHE A 110 17.07 7.05 4.46
N THR A 111 16.19 7.49 3.58
CA THR A 111 16.07 8.90 3.21
C THR A 111 14.91 9.54 3.95
N GLU A 112 14.83 10.87 3.87
CA GLU A 112 13.67 11.61 4.35
C GLU A 112 12.40 11.34 3.51
N LEU A 113 12.53 10.78 2.29
CA LEU A 113 11.40 10.46 1.44
C LEU A 113 10.68 9.19 1.94
N ASN A 114 9.36 9.31 2.13
CA ASN A 114 8.52 8.28 2.71
C ASN A 114 7.06 8.41 2.24
N GLY A 115 6.17 7.54 2.69
CA GLY A 115 4.76 7.50 2.29
C GLY A 115 4.01 8.83 2.40
N SER A 116 4.34 9.69 3.38
CA SER A 116 3.68 11.01 3.52
C SER A 116 3.99 11.99 2.39
N HIS A 117 5.05 11.73 1.61
CA HIS A 117 5.48 12.52 0.47
C HIS A 117 4.86 12.05 -0.86
N ILE A 118 4.10 10.96 -0.84
CA ILE A 118 3.39 10.42 -2.00
C ILE A 118 2.00 11.04 -2.07
N SER A 119 1.66 11.66 -3.20
CA SER A 119 0.35 12.25 -3.47
C SER A 119 -0.62 11.30 -4.16
N TRP A 120 -0.14 10.36 -4.96
CA TRP A 120 -0.97 9.38 -5.63
C TRP A 120 -0.10 8.31 -6.28
N VAL A 121 -0.60 7.08 -6.35
CA VAL A 121 0.04 5.98 -7.06
C VAL A 121 -0.86 5.49 -8.19
N THR A 122 -0.34 5.48 -9.41
CA THR A 122 -1.04 4.99 -10.59
C THR A 122 -0.39 3.71 -11.08
N ALA A 123 -1.19 2.69 -11.35
CA ALA A 123 -0.75 1.48 -12.05
C ALA A 123 -1.07 1.58 -13.54
N GLU A 124 -0.15 1.08 -14.37
CA GLU A 124 -0.23 1.09 -15.82
C GLU A 124 0.18 -0.29 -16.36
N ASP A 125 -0.35 -0.64 -17.53
CA ASP A 125 0.16 -1.75 -18.35
C ASP A 125 1.18 -1.18 -19.35
N SER A 126 2.38 -1.75 -19.32
CA SER A 126 3.46 -1.46 -20.25
C SER A 126 3.89 -2.76 -20.92
N ASN A 127 3.28 -3.06 -22.08
CA ASN A 127 3.59 -4.22 -22.91
C ASN A 127 3.47 -5.57 -22.17
N GLY A 128 2.41 -5.75 -21.38
CA GLY A 128 2.16 -6.99 -20.62
C GLY A 128 2.91 -7.08 -19.30
N LYS A 129 3.74 -6.08 -18.99
CA LYS A 129 4.32 -5.88 -17.65
C LYS A 129 3.59 -4.76 -16.93
N GLY A 130 3.56 -4.84 -15.62
CA GLY A 130 3.07 -3.74 -14.79
C GLY A 130 4.09 -2.61 -14.71
N ARG A 131 3.58 -1.39 -14.60
CA ARG A 131 4.33 -0.18 -14.29
C ARG A 131 3.58 0.59 -13.23
N VAL A 132 4.30 1.17 -12.28
CA VAL A 132 3.73 2.06 -11.27
C VAL A 132 4.38 3.43 -11.38
N VAL A 133 3.56 4.47 -11.35
CA VAL A 133 3.97 5.88 -11.29
C VAL A 133 3.50 6.47 -9.98
N MET A 134 4.46 6.82 -9.12
CA MET A 134 4.21 7.51 -7.84
C MET A 134 4.37 9.02 -8.04
N SER A 135 3.25 9.72 -7.98
CA SER A 135 3.21 11.18 -7.97
C SER A 135 3.56 11.70 -6.59
N LEU A 136 4.46 12.68 -6.52
CA LEU A 136 4.94 13.26 -5.28
C LEU A 136 4.19 14.55 -4.92
N THR A 137 4.06 14.82 -3.62
CA THR A 137 3.70 16.18 -3.14
C THR A 137 4.82 17.16 -3.48
N ASP A 138 4.58 18.47 -3.42
CA ASP A 138 5.64 19.44 -3.74
C ASP A 138 6.85 19.35 -2.79
N GLY A 139 6.61 19.02 -1.52
CA GLY A 139 7.67 18.67 -0.56
C GLY A 139 8.41 17.40 -0.98
N GLY A 140 7.68 16.36 -1.39
CA GLY A 140 8.25 15.12 -1.91
C GLY A 140 9.10 15.33 -3.15
N LYS A 141 8.66 16.15 -4.11
CA LYS A 141 9.44 16.49 -5.32
C LYS A 141 10.76 17.15 -4.96
N THR A 142 10.74 18.09 -4.00
CA THR A 142 11.95 18.79 -3.54
C THR A 142 12.96 17.81 -2.95
N ILE A 143 12.49 16.91 -2.07
CA ILE A 143 13.34 15.87 -1.47
C ILE A 143 13.87 14.92 -2.55
N TRP A 144 13.00 14.48 -3.46
CA TRP A 144 13.38 13.55 -4.53
C TRP A 144 14.41 14.14 -5.49
N GLN A 145 14.25 15.40 -5.90
CA GLN A 145 15.22 16.10 -6.73
C GLN A 145 16.58 16.22 -6.04
N LYS A 146 16.59 16.50 -4.74
CA LYS A 146 17.83 16.51 -3.95
C LYS A 146 18.48 15.12 -3.93
N ILE A 147 17.70 14.07 -3.68
CA ILE A 147 18.19 12.68 -3.70
C ILE A 147 18.83 12.36 -5.05
N LEU A 148 18.16 12.68 -6.16
CA LEU A 148 18.65 12.43 -7.52
C LEU A 148 19.96 13.17 -7.80
N ASN A 149 20.06 14.45 -7.42
CA ASN A 149 21.26 15.26 -7.67
C ASN A 149 22.46 14.80 -6.82
N ASP A 150 22.22 14.42 -5.56
CA ASP A 150 23.29 14.12 -4.60
C ASP A 150 23.80 12.67 -4.71
N ASN A 151 23.08 11.80 -5.43
CA ASN A 151 23.32 10.35 -5.43
C ASN A 151 23.32 9.73 -6.84
N SER A 152 23.82 10.46 -7.84
CA SER A 152 24.00 9.88 -9.18
C SER A 152 24.82 8.58 -9.12
N ASP A 153 24.47 7.62 -9.98
CA ASP A 153 25.00 6.25 -10.05
C ASP A 153 24.79 5.35 -8.81
N LYS A 154 24.17 5.83 -7.73
CA LYS A 154 23.81 4.98 -6.58
C LYS A 154 22.50 4.25 -6.80
N LYS A 155 22.33 3.11 -6.10
CA LYS A 155 21.02 2.43 -6.05
C LYS A 155 20.06 3.14 -5.10
N VAL A 156 18.81 3.27 -5.54
CA VAL A 156 17.65 3.57 -4.72
C VAL A 156 16.87 2.29 -4.50
N ALA A 157 16.49 2.03 -3.26
CA ALA A 157 15.61 0.95 -2.87
C ALA A 157 14.30 1.52 -2.30
N LEU A 158 13.19 0.91 -2.67
CA LEU A 158 11.87 1.14 -2.08
C LEU A 158 11.54 -0.03 -1.16
N PHE A 159 11.28 0.29 0.09
CA PHE A 159 10.78 -0.66 1.08
C PHE A 159 9.33 -0.37 1.42
N VAL A 160 8.52 -1.43 1.47
CA VAL A 160 7.14 -1.37 1.96
C VAL A 160 6.98 -2.44 3.04
N ARG A 161 6.55 -2.01 4.24
CA ARG A 161 6.44 -2.88 5.43
C ARG A 161 7.74 -3.66 5.72
N GLY A 162 8.89 -3.05 5.46
CA GLY A 162 10.22 -3.64 5.67
C GLY A 162 10.70 -4.58 4.55
N GLY A 163 9.84 -4.94 3.59
CA GLY A 163 10.22 -5.75 2.43
C GLY A 163 10.73 -4.87 1.28
N LEU A 164 11.80 -5.30 0.61
CA LEU A 164 12.29 -4.66 -0.62
C LEU A 164 11.29 -4.90 -1.76
N VAL A 165 10.71 -3.83 -2.29
CA VAL A 165 9.74 -3.87 -3.40
C VAL A 165 10.40 -3.61 -4.73
N SER A 166 11.30 -2.64 -4.78
CA SER A 166 11.95 -2.22 -6.03
C SER A 166 13.33 -1.67 -5.73
N MET A 167 14.26 -1.86 -6.66
CA MET A 167 15.60 -1.32 -6.59
C MET A 167 16.06 -0.92 -7.99
N TYR A 168 16.62 0.27 -8.14
CA TYR A 168 17.16 0.75 -9.41
C TYR A 168 18.30 1.75 -9.19
N THR A 169 19.17 1.87 -10.19
CA THR A 169 20.26 2.85 -10.19
C THR A 169 19.75 4.21 -10.65
N ILE A 170 20.09 5.27 -9.92
CA ILE A 170 19.84 6.65 -10.34
C ILE A 170 20.65 6.94 -11.59
N LYS A 171 19.98 7.44 -12.63
CA LYS A 171 20.61 7.92 -13.86
C LYS A 171 20.27 9.40 -14.06
N ASP A 172 21.12 10.12 -14.79
CA ASP A 172 20.97 11.58 -15.02
C ASP A 172 19.65 11.97 -15.73
N GLU A 173 18.99 11.04 -16.43
CA GLU A 173 17.69 11.23 -17.09
C GLU A 173 16.47 10.88 -16.22
N ALA A 174 16.66 10.64 -14.91
CA ALA A 174 15.56 10.29 -14.02
C ALA A 174 14.47 11.38 -13.97
N ILE A 175 13.21 10.96 -14.00
CA ILE A 175 12.07 11.86 -13.93
C ILE A 175 12.06 12.53 -12.55
N LYS A 176 12.12 13.86 -12.55
CA LYS A 176 12.28 14.68 -11.34
C LYS A 176 11.00 14.84 -10.52
N ASP A 177 9.84 14.65 -11.14
CA ASP A 177 8.54 14.97 -10.53
C ASP A 177 7.74 13.74 -10.09
N SER A 178 8.20 12.55 -10.46
CA SER A 178 7.54 11.28 -10.15
C SER A 178 8.56 10.16 -10.05
N ILE A 179 8.26 9.15 -9.25
CA ILE A 179 9.05 7.92 -9.18
C ILE A 179 8.36 6.84 -10.01
N VAL A 180 9.10 6.19 -10.89
CA VAL A 180 8.59 5.15 -11.77
C VAL A 180 9.20 3.81 -11.40
N ILE A 181 8.35 2.82 -11.16
CA ILE A 181 8.74 1.42 -10.99
C ILE A 181 8.25 0.70 -12.25
N SER A 182 9.19 0.19 -13.03
CA SER A 182 8.90 -0.54 -14.27
C SER A 182 9.13 -2.03 -14.08
N ASP A 183 8.75 -2.82 -15.09
CA ASP A 183 9.02 -4.26 -15.17
C ASP A 183 8.40 -5.09 -14.04
N ILE A 184 7.30 -4.62 -13.44
CA ILE A 184 6.51 -5.40 -12.49
C ILE A 184 5.94 -6.60 -13.25
N PRO A 185 5.93 -7.83 -12.68
CA PRO A 185 5.64 -9.04 -13.44
C PRO A 185 4.27 -9.06 -14.14
N SER A 186 3.30 -8.28 -13.66
CA SER A 186 2.02 -8.10 -14.33
C SER A 186 1.38 -6.75 -13.99
N ALA A 187 0.50 -6.26 -14.86
CA ALA A 187 -0.32 -5.08 -14.60
C ALA A 187 -1.25 -5.28 -13.39
N GLU A 188 -1.61 -6.53 -13.07
CA GLU A 188 -2.38 -6.86 -11.88
C GLU A 188 -1.59 -6.60 -10.59
N LEU A 189 -0.34 -7.04 -10.52
CA LEU A 189 0.52 -6.77 -9.36
C LEU A 189 0.79 -5.27 -9.20
N ALA A 190 0.93 -4.53 -10.30
CA ALA A 190 1.04 -3.08 -10.26
C ALA A 190 -0.22 -2.43 -9.67
N ARG A 191 -1.42 -2.92 -10.04
CA ARG A 191 -2.71 -2.45 -9.48
C ARG A 191 -2.84 -2.76 -8.00
N VAL A 192 -2.53 -3.99 -7.58
CA VAL A 192 -2.51 -4.38 -6.17
C VAL A 192 -1.60 -3.45 -5.35
N PHE A 193 -0.40 -3.19 -5.85
CA PHE A 193 0.53 -2.26 -5.20
C PHE A 193 -0.03 -0.83 -5.11
N ALA A 194 -0.63 -0.32 -6.19
CA ALA A 194 -1.21 1.02 -6.19
C ALA A 194 -2.39 1.13 -5.21
N ASP A 195 -3.25 0.11 -5.15
CA ASP A 195 -4.36 0.03 -4.19
C ASP A 195 -3.82 0.07 -2.75
N ASP A 196 -2.85 -0.80 -2.43
CA ASP A 196 -2.23 -0.88 -1.09
C ASP A 196 -1.63 0.46 -0.65
N VAL A 197 -0.89 1.12 -1.53
CA VAL A 197 -0.26 2.40 -1.20
C VAL A 197 -1.29 3.52 -1.05
N ASN A 198 -2.21 3.65 -2.01
CA ASN A 198 -3.21 4.71 -1.95
C ASN A 198 -4.15 4.56 -0.74
N VAL A 199 -4.59 3.33 -0.45
CA VAL A 199 -5.42 3.04 0.74
C VAL A 199 -4.63 3.30 2.01
N GLY A 200 -3.40 2.80 2.11
CA GLY A 200 -2.54 3.03 3.28
C GLY A 200 -2.21 4.50 3.54
N THR A 201 -2.19 5.33 2.49
CA THR A 201 -1.99 6.78 2.61
C THR A 201 -3.29 7.50 2.99
N TYR A 202 -4.40 7.22 2.30
CA TYR A 202 -5.60 8.05 2.34
C TYR A 202 -6.76 7.52 3.18
N VAL A 203 -6.72 6.28 3.63
CA VAL A 203 -7.82 5.64 4.35
C VAL A 203 -7.40 5.37 5.79
N VAL A 204 -8.33 5.61 6.71
CA VAL A 204 -8.28 5.16 8.09
C VAL A 204 -9.41 4.16 8.26
N PHE A 205 -9.07 2.97 8.74
CA PHE A 205 -10.02 1.92 9.06
C PHE A 205 -10.42 2.04 10.53
N GLU A 206 -11.73 2.05 10.78
CA GLU A 206 -12.31 1.92 12.11
C GLU A 206 -12.97 0.54 12.17
N VAL A 207 -12.37 -0.39 12.91
CA VAL A 207 -12.77 -1.79 12.94
C VAL A 207 -13.56 -2.10 14.22
N SER A 208 -14.55 -2.98 14.11
CA SER A 208 -15.35 -3.47 15.23
C SER A 208 -15.66 -4.96 15.05
N LEU A 209 -15.46 -5.73 16.13
CA LEU A 209 -15.68 -7.17 16.24
C LEU A 209 -17.04 -7.50 16.90
#